data_AF-A0A3A6DRK5-F1
#
_entry.id   AF-A0A3A6DRK5-F1
#
_cell.length_a   1.000
_cell.length_b   1.000
_cell.length_c   1.000
_cell.angle_alpha   90.00
_cell.angle_beta   90.00
_cell.angle_gamma   90.00
#
_symmetry.space_group_name_H-M   'P 1'
#
loop_
_entity.id
_entity.type
_entity.pdbx_description
1 polymer ?
#
loop_
_entity_poly.entity_id
_entity_poly.type
_entity_poly.pdbx_seq_one_letter_code
_entity_poly.pdbx_strand_id
1 'polypeptide(L)'
;MEQQDICENPLVEIAMQIILHAGDARIKTEQALHEAKKFNYKNAKDLLCEARECLRQAHISQTEVIQNETRGVTYEPCLLFNHAQDTIMTIMSEEKLAEQIVEMFEAFYLKFNETGEHSYE
;
A
#
# COMPACT_ATOMS: atom_id res chain seq x y z
N MET A 1 38.08 13.06 21.49
CA MET A 1 36.70 13.15 20.99
C MET A 1 36.80 13.10 19.49
N GLU A 2 36.78 11.88 18.94
CA GLU A 2 36.67 11.71 17.50
C GLU A 2 35.26 12.18 17.14
N GLN A 3 35.17 13.22 16.31
CA GLN A 3 33.93 13.51 15.60
C GLN A 3 33.69 12.30 14.72
N GLN A 4 32.79 11.43 15.19
CA GLN A 4 32.21 10.40 14.38
C GLN A 4 31.40 11.16 13.33
N ASP A 5 31.99 11.34 12.16
CA ASP A 5 31.30 11.76 10.96
C ASP A 5 30.05 10.88 10.89
N ILE A 6 28.88 11.47 11.13
CA ILE A 6 27.61 10.77 10.91
C ILE A 6 27.55 10.69 9.39
N CYS A 7 28.15 9.64 8.84
CA CYS A 7 27.95 9.27 7.46
C CYS A 7 26.44 9.08 7.32
N GLU A 8 25.74 10.05 6.70
CA GLU A 8 24.32 9.96 6.44
C GLU A 8 24.09 8.66 5.68
N ASN A 9 23.46 7.68 6.35
CA ASN A 9 23.16 6.41 5.73
C ASN A 9 22.10 6.69 4.66
N PRO A 10 22.39 6.52 3.35
CA PRO A 10 21.47 6.88 2.28
C PRO A 10 20.13 6.11 2.36
N LEU A 11 20.13 4.97 3.07
CA LEU A 11 18.92 4.20 3.33
C LEU A 11 17.91 4.93 4.23
N VAL A 12 18.34 5.92 5.04
CA VAL A 12 17.44 6.66 5.94
C VAL A 12 16.46 7.51 5.13
N GLU A 13 16.93 8.26 4.14
CA GLU A 13 16.06 9.08 3.29
C GLU A 13 15.10 8.20 2.47
N ILE A 14 15.62 7.11 1.91
CA ILE A 14 14.82 6.14 1.15
C ILE A 14 13.76 5.51 2.05
N ALA A 15 14.12 5.11 3.28
CA ALA A 15 13.18 4.56 4.25
C ALA A 15 12.06 5.55 4.58
N MET A 16 12.37 6.83 4.78
CA MET A 16 11.36 7.85 5.07
C MET A 16 10.41 8.07 3.88
N GLN A 17 10.91 8.04 2.65
CA GLN A 17 10.07 8.11 1.44
C GLN A 17 9.14 6.90 1.32
N ILE A 18 9.66 5.69 1.56
CA ILE A 18 8.85 4.46 1.58
C ILE A 18 7.75 4.56 2.65
N ILE A 19 8.09 4.97 3.88
CA ILE A 19 7.14 5.08 4.99
C ILE A 19 6.04 6.10 4.67
N LEU A 20 6.38 7.25 4.09
CA LEU A 20 5.41 8.30 3.76
C LEU A 20 4.40 7.80 2.72
N HIS A 21 4.89 7.25 1.60
CA HIS A 21 4.03 6.71 0.55
C HIS A 21 3.21 5.50 1.01
N ALA A 22 3.80 4.61 1.81
CA ALA A 22 3.10 3.48 2.39
C ALA A 22 1.98 3.96 3.35
N GLY A 23 2.26 4.97 4.19
CA GLY A 23 1.26 5.59 5.08
C GLY A 23 0.08 6.18 4.30
N ASP A 24 0.35 6.94 3.24
CA ASP A 24 -0.68 7.48 2.36
C ASP A 24 -1.53 6.38 1.71
N ALA A 25 -0.90 5.29 1.28
CA ALA A 25 -1.61 4.15 0.71
C ALA A 25 -2.54 3.47 1.72
N ARG A 26 -2.08 3.29 2.97
CA ARG A 26 -2.91 2.70 4.04
C ARG A 26 -4.15 3.56 4.32
N ILE A 27 -3.99 4.87 4.42
CA ILE A 27 -5.12 5.80 4.63
C ILE A 27 -6.14 5.66 3.50
N LYS A 28 -5.70 5.65 2.23
CA LYS A 28 -6.60 5.48 1.08
C LYS A 28 -7.28 4.12 1.05
N THR A 29 -6.56 3.06 1.41
CA THR A 29 -7.10 1.70 1.53
C THR A 29 -8.22 1.63 2.58
N GLU A 30 -8.02 2.25 3.75
CA GLU A 30 -9.04 2.34 4.80
C GLU A 30 -10.26 3.16 4.35
N GLN A 31 -10.03 4.28 3.66
CA GLN A 31 -11.09 5.10 3.08
C GLN A 31 -11.91 4.32 2.04
N ALA A 32 -11.25 3.52 1.19
CA ALA A 32 -11.93 2.68 0.21
C ALA A 32 -12.88 1.67 0.88
N LEU A 33 -12.40 0.99 1.94
CA LEU A 33 -13.24 0.09 2.73
C LEU A 33 -14.41 0.82 3.40
N HIS A 34 -14.21 2.06 3.84
CA HIS A 34 -15.27 2.88 4.41
C HIS A 34 -16.34 3.26 3.37
N GLU A 35 -15.93 3.59 2.14
CA GLU A 35 -16.86 3.87 1.04
C GLU A 35 -17.61 2.62 0.56
N ALA A 36 -16.95 1.47 0.53
CA ALA A 36 -17.61 0.20 0.22
C ALA A 36 -18.68 -0.17 1.24
N LYS A 37 -18.47 0.13 2.54
CA LYS A 37 -19.50 -0.04 3.60
C LYS A 37 -20.75 0.83 3.37
N LYS A 38 -20.64 1.91 2.60
CA LYS A 38 -21.75 2.79 2.20
C LYS A 38 -22.34 2.41 0.83
N PHE A 39 -21.92 1.28 0.25
CA PHE A 39 -22.27 0.85 -1.11
C PHE A 39 -21.76 1.80 -2.22
N ASN A 40 -20.79 2.68 -1.90
CA ASN A 40 -20.17 3.60 -2.86
C ASN A 40 -18.99 2.93 -3.59
N TYR A 41 -19.27 1.84 -4.33
CA TYR A 41 -18.22 0.98 -4.90
C TYR A 41 -17.33 1.68 -5.94
N LYS A 42 -17.87 2.64 -6.69
CA LYS A 42 -17.08 3.46 -7.63
C LYS A 42 -15.98 4.21 -6.89
N ASN A 43 -16.36 4.96 -5.85
CA ASN A 43 -15.41 5.75 -5.06
C ASN A 43 -14.41 4.86 -4.32
N ALA A 44 -14.85 3.69 -3.82
CA ALA A 44 -13.96 2.71 -3.21
C ALA A 44 -12.88 2.22 -4.19
N LYS A 45 -13.24 1.92 -5.44
CA LYS A 45 -12.29 1.51 -6.48
C LYS A 45 -11.32 2.63 -6.87
N ASP A 46 -11.82 3.86 -6.97
CA ASP A 46 -10.98 5.04 -7.27
C ASP A 46 -9.92 5.23 -6.16
N LEU A 47 -10.32 5.13 -4.89
CA LEU A 47 -9.41 5.22 -3.73
C LEU A 47 -8.38 4.07 -3.70
N LEU A 48 -8.78 2.83 -4.03
CA LEU A 48 -7.82 1.71 -4.13
C LEU A 48 -6.82 1.91 -5.28
N CYS A 49 -7.26 2.49 -6.40
CA CYS A 49 -6.36 2.84 -7.50
C CYS A 49 -5.30 3.87 -7.06
N GLU A 50 -5.73 4.91 -6.34
CA GLU A 50 -4.81 5.89 -5.76
C GLU A 50 -3.87 5.27 -4.70
N ALA A 51 -4.38 4.35 -3.87
CA ALA A 51 -3.57 3.62 -2.89
C ALA A 51 -2.47 2.80 -3.58
N ARG A 52 -2.80 2.11 -4.67
CA ARG A 52 -1.81 1.35 -5.48
C ARG A 52 -0.75 2.25 -6.08
N GLU A 53 -1.12 3.45 -6.54
CA GLU A 53 -0.12 4.37 -7.08
C GLU A 53 0.86 4.81 -5.99
N CYS A 54 0.39 5.12 -4.78
CA CYS A 54 1.26 5.39 -3.62
C CYS A 54 2.18 4.19 -3.32
N LEU A 55 1.64 2.97 -3.27
CA LEU A 55 2.45 1.76 -3.06
C LEU A 55 3.48 1.53 -4.16
N ARG A 56 3.12 1.81 -5.42
CA ARG A 56 4.02 1.68 -6.56
C ARG A 56 5.23 2.59 -6.41
N GLN A 57 5.04 3.83 -5.97
CA GLN A 57 6.14 4.77 -5.72
C GLN A 57 7.09 4.25 -4.63
N ALA A 58 6.52 3.83 -3.49
CA ALA A 58 7.31 3.24 -2.40
C ALA A 58 8.06 1.97 -2.87
N HIS A 59 7.41 1.12 -3.66
CA HIS A 59 7.96 -0.15 -4.11
C HIS A 59 9.09 0.05 -5.14
N ILE A 60 9.03 1.11 -5.95
CA ILE A 60 10.14 1.48 -6.84
C ILE A 60 11.40 1.79 -6.03
N SER A 61 11.28 2.61 -4.98
CA SER A 61 12.41 2.94 -4.10
C SER A 61 12.96 1.70 -3.39
N GLN A 62 12.09 0.81 -2.90
CA GLN A 62 12.51 -0.48 -2.33
C GLN A 62 13.26 -1.34 -3.36
N THR A 63 12.71 -1.44 -4.58
CA THR A 63 13.29 -2.26 -5.65
C THR A 63 14.65 -1.74 -6.09
N GLU A 64 14.84 -0.42 -6.16
CA GLU A 64 16.11 0.20 -6.53
C GLU A 64 17.23 -0.18 -5.57
N VAL A 65 16.97 -0.18 -4.25
CA VAL A 65 17.95 -0.62 -3.25
C VAL A 65 18.32 -2.09 -3.43
N ILE A 66 17.32 -2.98 -3.60
CA ILE A 66 17.55 -4.42 -3.83
C ILE A 66 18.37 -4.66 -5.10
N GLN A 67 18.07 -3.91 -6.17
CA GLN A 67 18.81 -3.99 -7.43
C GLN A 67 20.25 -3.52 -7.29
N ASN A 68 20.49 -2.45 -6.53
CA ASN A 68 21.83 -1.95 -6.27
C ASN A 68 22.65 -2.95 -5.44
N GLU A 69 22.06 -3.57 -4.41
CA GLU A 69 22.72 -4.66 -3.66
C GLU A 69 23.10 -5.83 -4.57
N THR A 70 22.18 -6.22 -5.46
CA THR A 70 22.43 -7.29 -6.44
C THR A 70 23.57 -6.94 -7.42
N ARG A 71 23.81 -5.64 -7.69
CA ARG A 71 24.92 -5.14 -8.50
C ARG A 71 26.24 -4.99 -7.73
N GLY A 72 26.25 -5.34 -6.44
CA GLY A 72 27.45 -5.31 -5.58
C GLY A 72 27.63 -4.02 -4.78
N VAL A 73 26.59 -3.18 -4.67
CA VAL A 73 26.60 -2.05 -3.73
C VAL A 73 26.34 -2.58 -2.32
N THR A 74 27.21 -2.28 -1.37
CA THR A 74 27.02 -2.68 0.03
C THR A 74 26.45 -1.51 0.82
N TYR A 75 25.39 -1.76 1.59
CA TYR A 75 24.84 -0.79 2.54
C TYR A 75 25.10 -1.23 3.98
N GLU A 76 25.33 -0.26 4.87
CA GLU A 76 25.38 -0.54 6.30
C GLU A 76 23.98 -0.90 6.83
N PRO A 77 23.84 -1.93 7.68
CA PRO A 77 22.55 -2.33 8.24
C PRO A 77 21.77 -1.15 8.82
N CYS A 78 20.53 -0.97 8.36
CA CYS A 78 19.67 0.13 8.78
C CYS A 78 18.33 -0.40 9.30
N LEU A 79 18.10 -0.29 10.61
CA LEU A 79 16.86 -0.75 11.24
C LEU A 79 15.62 -0.03 10.68
N LEU A 80 15.74 1.27 10.40
CA LEU A 80 14.65 2.07 9.85
C LEU A 80 14.27 1.61 8.43
N PHE A 81 15.25 1.24 7.61
CA PHE A 81 15.00 0.70 6.27
C PHE A 81 14.34 -0.68 6.34
N ASN A 82 14.78 -1.56 7.24
CA ASN A 82 14.10 -2.84 7.48
C ASN A 82 12.63 -2.62 7.88
N HIS A 83 12.37 -1.68 8.80
CA HIS A 83 11.01 -1.33 9.19
C HIS A 83 10.16 -0.77 8.03
N ALA A 84 10.77 0.06 7.17
CA ALA A 84 10.12 0.58 5.98
C ALA A 84 9.73 -0.55 5.00
N GLN A 85 10.61 -1.52 4.78
CA GLN A 85 10.35 -2.71 3.96
C GLN A 85 9.21 -3.56 4.53
N ASP A 86 9.19 -3.83 5.84
CA ASP A 86 8.11 -4.58 6.48
C ASP A 86 6.77 -3.84 6.33
N THR A 87 6.81 -2.52 6.50
CA THR A 87 5.63 -1.65 6.43
C THR A 87 5.01 -1.64 5.04
N ILE A 88 5.80 -1.42 3.98
CA ILE A 88 5.28 -1.42 2.60
C ILE A 88 4.71 -2.79 2.23
N MET A 89 5.40 -3.90 2.52
CA MET A 89 4.94 -5.24 2.16
C MET A 89 3.64 -5.62 2.91
N THR A 90 3.51 -5.18 4.16
CA THR A 90 2.28 -5.35 4.94
C THR A 90 1.12 -4.58 4.29
N ILE A 91 1.33 -3.31 3.91
CA ILE A 91 0.27 -2.49 3.31
C ILE A 91 -0.11 -2.99 1.92
N MET A 92 0.85 -3.47 1.12
CA MET A 92 0.54 -4.10 -0.17
C MET A 92 -0.39 -5.31 0.01
N SER A 93 -0.16 -6.10 1.06
CA SER A 93 -1.04 -7.24 1.39
C SER A 93 -2.41 -6.76 1.88
N GLU A 94 -2.46 -5.72 2.71
CA GLU A 94 -3.71 -5.09 3.17
C GLU A 94 -4.54 -4.52 2.00
N GLU A 95 -3.92 -3.77 1.08
CA GLU A 95 -4.59 -3.22 -0.11
C GLU A 95 -5.13 -4.34 -0.98
N LYS A 96 -4.36 -5.40 -1.20
CA LYS A 96 -4.82 -6.53 -2.01
C LYS A 96 -6.03 -7.23 -1.39
N LEU A 97 -6.02 -7.41 -0.08
CA LEU A 97 -7.17 -7.96 0.64
C LEU A 97 -8.37 -7.01 0.61
N ALA A 98 -8.14 -5.71 0.76
CA ALA A 98 -9.19 -4.71 0.68
C ALA A 98 -9.87 -4.70 -0.70
N GLU A 99 -9.10 -4.78 -1.79
CA GLU A 99 -9.64 -4.94 -3.15
C GLU A 99 -10.57 -6.15 -3.26
N GLN A 100 -10.11 -7.32 -2.82
CA GLN A 100 -10.92 -8.55 -2.86
C GLN A 100 -12.20 -8.41 -2.02
N ILE A 101 -12.12 -7.77 -0.85
CA ILE A 101 -13.28 -7.51 0.00
C ILE A 101 -14.27 -6.60 -0.73
N VAL A 102 -13.82 -5.49 -1.33
CA VAL A 102 -14.68 -4.56 -2.07
C VAL A 102 -15.37 -5.26 -3.25
N GLU A 103 -14.63 -6.04 -4.04
CA GLU A 103 -15.17 -6.82 -5.15
C GLU A 103 -16.23 -7.83 -4.70
N MET A 104 -15.95 -8.57 -3.62
CA MET A 104 -16.92 -9.53 -3.06
C MET A 104 -18.19 -8.82 -2.58
N PHE A 105 -18.06 -7.71 -1.85
CA PHE A 105 -19.21 -6.96 -1.36
C PHE A 105 -20.06 -6.40 -2.50
N GLU A 106 -19.45 -5.87 -3.56
CA GLU A 106 -20.17 -5.38 -4.73
C GLU A 106 -20.90 -6.51 -5.46
N ALA A 107 -20.25 -7.66 -5.65
CA ALA A 107 -20.86 -8.82 -6.28
C ALA A 107 -22.09 -9.33 -5.49
N PHE A 108 -22.00 -9.40 -4.15
CA PHE A 108 -23.14 -9.75 -3.32
C PHE A 108 -24.27 -8.73 -3.44
N TYR A 109 -23.96 -7.43 -3.40
CA TYR A 109 -24.95 -6.36 -3.53
C TYR A 109 -25.71 -6.43 -4.87
N LEU A 110 -24.98 -6.61 -5.98
CA LEU A 110 -25.59 -6.77 -7.31
C LEU A 110 -26.50 -8.01 -7.36
N LYS A 111 -26.01 -9.15 -6.84
CA LYS A 111 -26.80 -10.39 -6.82
C LYS A 111 -28.08 -10.25 -6.01
N PHE A 112 -28.01 -9.64 -4.83
CA PHE A 112 -29.19 -9.42 -3.99
C PHE A 112 -30.25 -8.57 -4.70
N ASN A 113 -29.83 -7.51 -5.39
CA ASN A 113 -30.74 -6.63 -6.12
C ASN A 113 -31.37 -7.31 -7.35
N GLU A 114 -30.65 -8.17 -8.07
CA GLU A 114 -31.22 -8.99 -9.16
C GLU A 114 -32.35 -9.91 -8.66
N THR A 115 -32.19 -10.54 -7.50
CA THR A 115 -33.23 -11.42 -6.93
C THR A 115 -34.45 -10.68 -6.39
N GLY A 116 -34.33 -9.40 -6.05
CA GLY A 116 -35.44 -8.58 -5.54
C GLY A 116 -36.43 -8.14 -6.63
N GLU A 117 -36.00 -8.10 -7.90
CA GLU A 117 -36.86 -7.71 -9.03
C GLU A 117 -37.77 -8.85 -9.50
N HIS A 118 -37.41 -10.12 -9.23
CA HIS A 118 -38.18 -11.30 -9.67
C HIS A 118 -39.24 -11.79 -8.68
N SER A 119 -39.48 -11.10 -7.56
CA SER A 119 -40.50 -11.49 -6.57
C SER A 119 -41.90 -10.90 -6.81
N TYR A 120 -42.13 -10.23 -7.95
CA TYR A 120 -43.41 -9.59 -8.29
C TYR A 120 -44.02 -10.02 -9.64
N GLU A 121 -43.54 -11.09 -10.26
CA GLU A 121 -44.19 -11.75 -11.42
C GLU A 121 -44.76 -13.11 -11.01
#